data_AF-A0A6P0S3S9-F1
#
_entry.id   AF-A0A6P0S3S9-F1
#
_cell.length_a   1.000
_cell.length_b   1.000
_cell.length_c   1.000
_cell.angle_alpha   90.00
_cell.angle_beta   90.00
_cell.angle_gamma   90.00
#
_symmetry.space_group_name_H-M   'P 1'
#
loop_
_entity.id
_entity.type
_entity.pdbx_description
1 polymer ?
#
loop_
_entity_poly.entity_id
_entity_poly.type
_entity_poly.pdbx_seq_one_letter_code
_entity_poly.pdbx_strand_id
1 'polypeptide(L)'
;MNADEVLKIIEQALLSRPLSPVEQLILRQSWLRQSYSEIAKHSTYSNNQLKEVGSQLWSELSKVLGQKVTKKNFPLVLSHYQPEQVAHPTMAVPWELLPQTQAHVPASVPQTTLEFPGAPVPPDSHLYIHRPPIEQLACNHISQPG
;
A
#
# COMPACT_ATOMS: atom_id res chain seq x y z
N MET A 1 -12.52 4.84 1.90
CA MET A 1 -11.88 6.13 2.25
C MET A 1 -12.57 7.27 1.53
N ASN A 2 -13.06 8.25 2.28
CA ASN A 2 -13.63 9.50 1.76
C ASN A 2 -12.54 10.58 1.68
N ALA A 3 -12.74 11.60 0.84
CA ALA A 3 -11.75 12.66 0.66
C ALA A 3 -11.42 13.44 1.96
N ASP A 4 -12.40 13.65 2.85
CA ASP A 4 -12.20 14.26 4.17
C ASP A 4 -11.37 13.39 5.12
N GLU A 5 -11.51 12.08 5.03
CA GLU A 5 -10.75 11.10 5.82
C GLU A 5 -9.28 11.11 5.40
N VAL A 6 -9.06 11.16 4.08
CA VAL A 6 -7.75 11.29 3.44
C VAL A 6 -7.04 12.58 3.87
N LEU A 7 -7.75 13.70 3.87
CA LEU A 7 -7.24 14.98 4.35
C LEU A 7 -6.76 14.90 5.80
N LYS A 8 -7.58 14.33 6.68
CA LYS A 8 -7.26 14.17 8.10
C LYS A 8 -6.01 13.31 8.31
N ILE A 9 -5.86 12.22 7.55
CA ILE A 9 -4.65 11.36 7.60
C ILE A 9 -3.42 12.15 7.17
N ILE A 10 -3.51 12.99 6.13
CA ILE A 10 -2.37 13.77 5.66
C ILE A 10 -1.97 14.83 6.69
N GLU A 11 -2.93 15.52 7.30
CA GLU A 11 -2.64 16.54 8.32
C GLU A 11 -2.01 15.92 9.58
N GLN A 12 -2.50 14.76 10.03
CA GLN A 12 -2.04 14.11 11.26
C GLN A 12 -0.81 13.22 11.08
N ALA A 13 -0.77 12.39 10.04
CA ALA A 13 0.25 11.35 9.90
C ALA A 13 1.43 11.77 9.03
N LEU A 14 1.21 12.69 8.08
CA LEU A 14 2.23 13.03 7.09
C LEU A 14 2.85 14.40 7.36
N LEU A 15 2.04 15.45 7.34
CA LEU A 15 2.56 16.81 7.37
C LEU A 15 2.72 17.37 8.79
N SER A 16 2.03 16.79 9.77
CA SER A 16 1.99 17.27 11.16
C SER A 16 1.70 18.79 11.25
N ARG A 17 1.01 19.34 10.24
CA ARG A 17 0.61 20.75 10.12
C ARG A 17 -0.78 20.83 9.46
N PRO A 18 -1.55 21.89 9.76
CA PRO A 18 -2.80 22.14 9.05
C PRO A 18 -2.52 22.43 7.58
N LEU A 19 -3.30 21.83 6.69
CA LEU A 19 -3.27 22.12 5.27
C LEU A 19 -4.00 23.44 5.00
N SER A 20 -3.45 24.26 4.11
CA SER A 20 -4.11 25.46 3.63
C SER A 20 -5.37 25.10 2.82
N PRO A 21 -6.38 25.97 2.74
CA PRO A 21 -7.62 25.70 2.00
C PRO A 21 -7.38 25.27 0.53
N VAL A 22 -6.35 25.86 -0.10
CA VAL A 22 -5.94 25.51 -1.46
C VAL A 22 -5.29 24.12 -1.56
N GLU A 23 -4.49 23.72 -0.56
CA GLU A 23 -3.88 22.38 -0.52
C GLU A 23 -4.95 21.33 -0.27
N GLN A 24 -5.89 21.60 0.66
CA GLN A 24 -7.03 20.74 0.94
C GLN A 24 -7.90 20.54 -0.30
N LEU A 25 -8.18 21.63 -1.02
CA LEU A 25 -8.90 21.60 -2.28
C LEU A 25 -8.16 20.74 -3.31
N ILE A 26 -6.85 20.94 -3.50
CA ILE A 26 -6.06 20.16 -4.45
C ILE A 26 -6.12 18.67 -4.12
N LEU A 27 -5.99 18.28 -2.85
CA LEU A 27 -6.03 16.88 -2.43
C LEU A 27 -7.40 16.25 -2.67
N ARG A 28 -8.47 16.94 -2.26
CA ARG A 28 -9.85 16.49 -2.47
C ARG A 28 -10.17 16.30 -3.94
N GLN A 29 -9.75 17.25 -4.77
CA GLN A 29 -10.00 17.20 -6.20
C GLN A 29 -9.11 16.19 -6.92
N SER A 30 -7.90 15.95 -6.41
CA SER A 30 -7.01 14.89 -6.89
C SER A 30 -7.58 13.50 -6.58
N TRP A 31 -8.24 13.34 -5.43
CA TRP A 31 -9.01 12.13 -5.09
C TRP A 31 -10.15 11.89 -6.09
N LEU A 32 -10.87 12.94 -6.48
CA LEU A 32 -11.94 12.90 -7.50
C LEU A 32 -11.44 12.87 -8.95
N ARG A 33 -10.14 12.75 -9.19
CA ARG A 33 -9.48 12.79 -10.52
C ARG A 33 -9.76 14.07 -11.33
N GLN A 34 -10.11 15.18 -10.70
CA GLN A 34 -10.29 16.45 -11.43
C GLN A 34 -8.95 17.05 -11.89
N SER A 35 -9.03 17.92 -12.90
CA SER A 35 -7.88 18.66 -13.43
C SER A 35 -7.79 20.04 -12.79
N TYR A 36 -6.59 20.63 -12.69
CA TYR A 36 -6.43 21.99 -12.16
C TYR A 36 -7.24 23.04 -12.93
N SER A 37 -7.54 22.80 -14.21
CA SER A 37 -8.37 23.68 -15.04
C SER A 37 -9.83 23.64 -14.61
N GLU A 38 -10.35 22.45 -14.30
CA GLU A 38 -11.72 22.30 -13.79
C GLU A 38 -11.84 22.89 -12.39
N ILE A 39 -10.85 22.62 -11.52
CA ILE A 39 -10.83 23.15 -10.16
C ILE A 39 -10.81 24.69 -10.17
N ALA A 40 -10.00 25.29 -11.05
CA ALA A 40 -9.92 26.75 -11.19
C ALA A 40 -11.23 27.38 -11.70
N LYS A 41 -12.03 26.67 -12.50
CA LYS A 41 -13.34 27.18 -12.96
C LYS A 41 -14.35 27.29 -11.82
N HIS A 42 -14.24 26.42 -10.83
CA HIS A 42 -15.17 26.34 -9.70
C HIS A 42 -14.60 26.94 -8.40
N SER A 43 -13.43 27.58 -8.46
CA SER A 43 -12.73 28.12 -7.30
C SER A 43 -12.23 29.54 -7.55
N THR A 44 -11.86 30.25 -6.49
CA THR A 44 -11.26 31.58 -6.56
C THR A 44 -9.77 31.55 -6.95
N TYR A 45 -9.20 30.37 -7.17
CA TYR A 45 -7.78 30.16 -7.42
C TYR A 45 -7.49 30.00 -8.91
N SER A 46 -6.44 30.67 -9.39
CA SER A 46 -5.98 30.55 -10.76
C SER A 46 -5.31 29.19 -11.02
N ASN A 47 -5.43 28.69 -12.25
CA ASN A 47 -4.77 27.44 -12.67
C ASN A 47 -3.26 27.43 -12.35
N ASN A 48 -2.60 28.57 -12.54
CA ASN A 48 -1.17 28.72 -12.25
C ASN A 48 -0.88 28.49 -10.75
N GLN A 49 -1.65 29.14 -9.87
CA GLN A 49 -1.51 28.97 -8.41
C GLN A 49 -1.74 27.52 -7.99
N LEU A 50 -2.75 26.86 -8.55
CA LEU A 50 -3.03 25.45 -8.26
C LEU A 50 -1.90 24.51 -8.70
N LYS A 51 -1.24 24.81 -9.84
CA LYS A 51 -0.09 24.03 -10.32
C LYS A 51 1.14 24.23 -9.44
N GLU A 52 1.42 25.46 -9.04
CA GLU A 52 2.56 25.75 -8.16
C GLU A 52 2.39 25.11 -6.79
N VAL A 53 1.26 25.39 -6.12
CA VAL A 53 0.94 24.78 -4.81
C VAL A 53 0.88 23.26 -4.93
N GLY A 54 0.25 22.74 -5.98
CA GLY A 54 0.15 21.29 -6.21
C GLY A 54 1.53 20.64 -6.36
N SER A 55 2.44 21.24 -7.15
CA SER A 55 3.80 20.71 -7.31
C SER A 55 4.55 20.66 -5.98
N GLN A 56 4.47 21.73 -5.21
CA GLN A 56 5.13 21.81 -3.91
C GLN A 56 4.56 20.77 -2.93
N LEU A 57 3.24 20.61 -2.91
CA LEU A 57 2.54 19.63 -2.09
C LEU A 57 2.96 18.19 -2.44
N TRP A 58 3.02 17.83 -3.72
CA TRP A 58 3.45 16.48 -4.14
C TRP A 58 4.92 16.22 -3.79
N SER A 59 5.78 17.23 -3.92
CA SER A 59 7.19 17.12 -3.52
C SER A 59 7.33 16.92 -2.00
N GLU A 60 6.55 17.63 -1.19
CA GLU A 60 6.58 17.49 0.26
C GLU A 60 6.08 16.11 0.69
N LEU A 61 4.93 15.68 0.16
CA LEU A 61 4.42 14.32 0.39
C LEU A 61 5.43 13.26 -0.03
N SER A 62 6.10 13.44 -1.18
CA SER A 62 7.10 12.47 -1.62
C SER A 62 8.29 12.35 -0.66
N LYS A 63 8.69 13.46 -0.04
CA LYS A 63 9.76 13.46 0.97
C LYS A 63 9.32 12.76 2.25
N VAL A 64 8.11 13.07 2.74
CA VAL A 64 7.59 12.50 3.98
C VAL A 64 7.34 10.99 3.84
N LEU A 65 6.75 10.55 2.73
CA LEU A 65 6.44 9.13 2.52
C LEU A 65 7.65 8.31 2.04
N GLY A 66 8.76 8.96 1.68
CA GLY A 66 9.94 8.29 1.11
C GLY A 66 9.70 7.65 -0.27
N GLN A 67 8.59 7.95 -0.94
CA GLN A 67 8.22 7.41 -2.25
C GLN A 67 7.64 8.50 -3.15
N LYS A 68 7.74 8.35 -4.47
CA LYS A 68 7.27 9.36 -5.43
C LYS A 68 5.74 9.45 -5.44
N VAL A 69 5.20 10.44 -4.74
CA VAL A 69 3.78 10.77 -4.75
C VAL A 69 3.49 11.72 -5.90
N THR A 70 2.51 11.36 -6.72
CA THR A 70 2.01 12.20 -7.82
C THR A 70 0.50 12.18 -7.79
N LYS A 71 -0.15 13.19 -8.38
CA LYS A 71 -1.62 13.30 -8.45
C LYS A 71 -2.33 11.97 -8.81
N LYS A 72 -1.77 11.19 -9.73
CA LYS A 72 -2.33 9.90 -10.17
C LYS A 72 -2.11 8.76 -9.17
N ASN A 73 -0.97 8.77 -8.48
CA ASN A 73 -0.60 7.74 -7.52
C ASN A 73 -1.11 8.06 -6.11
N PHE A 74 -1.42 9.32 -5.82
CA PHE A 74 -1.89 9.75 -4.51
C PHE A 74 -3.06 8.92 -3.96
N PRO A 75 -4.15 8.66 -4.71
CA PRO A 75 -5.25 7.86 -4.19
C PRO A 75 -4.83 6.42 -3.89
N LEU A 76 -3.93 5.87 -4.70
CA LEU A 76 -3.41 4.52 -4.55
C LEU A 76 -2.51 4.44 -3.31
N VAL A 77 -1.53 5.33 -3.20
CA VAL A 77 -0.60 5.43 -2.07
C VAL A 77 -1.34 5.54 -0.75
N LEU A 78 -2.41 6.34 -0.71
CA LEU A 78 -3.19 6.50 0.52
C LEU A 78 -4.11 5.32 0.82
N SER A 79 -4.60 4.62 -0.20
CA SER A 79 -5.35 3.36 -0.01
C SER A 79 -4.47 2.28 0.62
N HIS A 80 -3.17 2.29 0.32
CA HIS A 80 -2.18 1.44 1.00
C HIS A 80 -1.78 1.97 2.38
N TYR A 81 -2.04 3.25 2.67
CA TYR A 81 -1.74 3.90 3.94
C TYR A 81 -2.87 3.76 4.97
N GLN A 82 -3.74 2.75 4.82
CA GLN A 82 -4.71 2.44 5.87
C GLN A 82 -3.96 2.32 7.20
N PRO A 83 -4.33 3.09 8.24
CA PRO A 83 -3.76 2.89 9.56
C PRO A 83 -4.08 1.45 9.91
N GLU A 84 -3.03 0.66 9.99
CA GLU A 84 -3.06 -0.72 10.34
C GLU A 84 -3.79 -0.84 11.69
N GLN A 85 -5.09 -1.18 11.63
CA GLN A 85 -5.63 -2.12 12.59
C GLN A 85 -4.80 -3.39 12.35
N VAL A 86 -3.69 -3.48 13.09
CA VAL A 86 -2.90 -4.68 13.37
C VAL A 86 -3.20 -5.85 12.44
N ALA A 87 -2.55 -5.87 11.29
CA ALA A 87 -2.26 -7.09 10.58
C ALA A 87 -0.93 -6.93 9.85
N HIS A 88 0.10 -6.70 10.67
CA HIS A 88 1.41 -7.23 10.36
C HIS A 88 1.23 -8.65 9.74
N PRO A 89 1.97 -8.94 8.68
CA PRO A 89 2.86 -10.07 8.85
C PRO A 89 4.29 -9.58 8.65
N THR A 90 4.70 -8.58 9.43
CA THR A 90 5.92 -8.85 10.18
C THR A 90 5.52 -9.79 11.32
N MET A 91 5.73 -11.09 11.13
CA MET A 91 5.84 -12.03 12.25
C MET A 91 7.09 -11.67 13.04
N ALA A 92 7.05 -10.54 13.73
CA ALA A 92 7.83 -10.31 14.94
C ALA A 92 6.89 -10.66 16.09
N VAL A 93 6.80 -11.95 16.39
CA VAL A 93 6.30 -12.42 17.68
C VAL A 93 7.41 -12.15 18.72
N PRO A 94 7.16 -11.35 19.78
CA PRO A 94 7.99 -11.38 20.97
C PRO A 94 7.91 -12.77 21.61
N TRP A 95 9.05 -13.39 21.90
CA TRP A 95 9.15 -14.82 22.21
C TRP A 95 8.60 -15.24 23.59
N GLU A 96 8.01 -14.34 24.37
CA GLU A 96 8.02 -14.50 25.83
C GLU A 96 6.87 -15.26 26.48
N LEU A 97 5.83 -15.73 25.78
CA LEU A 97 4.69 -16.37 26.46
C LEU A 97 4.10 -17.58 25.74
N LEU A 98 4.82 -18.71 25.72
CA LEU A 98 4.20 -20.04 25.81
C LEU A 98 4.99 -20.92 26.79
N PRO A 99 4.32 -21.80 27.56
CA PRO A 99 4.87 -22.44 28.76
C PRO A 99 5.95 -23.46 28.40
N GLN A 100 7.08 -23.35 29.09
CA GLN A 100 8.21 -24.24 28.96
C GLN A 100 7.83 -25.65 29.44
N THR A 101 7.76 -26.61 28.54
CA THR A 101 8.04 -28.01 28.90
C THR A 101 9.39 -28.37 28.29
N GLN A 102 10.40 -28.31 29.15
CA GLN A 102 11.80 -28.51 28.85
C GLN A 102 12.07 -29.93 28.35
N ALA A 103 12.67 -30.03 27.17
CA ALA A 103 13.77 -30.96 26.93
C ALA A 103 14.90 -30.15 26.29
N HIS A 104 15.99 -30.01 27.06
CA HIS A 104 17.13 -29.13 26.84
C HIS A 104 18.15 -29.72 25.87
N VAL A 105 18.58 -28.97 24.83
CA VAL A 105 19.96 -28.95 24.32
C VAL A 105 20.29 -27.61 23.64
N PRO A 106 21.55 -27.15 23.72
CA PRO A 106 21.92 -25.74 23.56
C PRO A 106 22.20 -25.30 22.12
N ALA A 107 21.91 -24.02 21.86
CA ALA A 107 22.55 -23.09 20.92
C ALA A 107 23.01 -23.61 19.55
N SER A 108 22.15 -23.49 18.53
CA SER A 108 22.40 -22.72 17.29
C SER A 108 21.31 -23.08 16.27
N VAL A 109 20.33 -22.19 16.16
CA VAL A 109 19.18 -22.30 15.25
C VAL A 109 19.62 -22.21 13.77
N PRO A 110 19.26 -23.14 12.89
CA PRO A 110 19.26 -22.85 11.45
C PRO A 110 18.01 -22.00 11.17
N GLN A 111 18.23 -20.74 10.86
CA GLN A 111 17.20 -19.85 10.32
C GLN A 111 16.63 -20.49 9.04
N THR A 112 15.37 -20.91 9.04
CA THR A 112 14.63 -21.19 7.81
C THR A 112 14.31 -19.85 7.15
N THR A 113 15.33 -19.27 6.54
CA THR A 113 15.20 -18.21 5.53
C THR A 113 14.23 -18.73 4.48
N LEU A 114 13.09 -18.06 4.34
CA LEU A 114 12.16 -18.29 3.24
C LEU A 114 12.84 -17.77 1.97
N GLU A 115 13.76 -18.57 1.44
CA GLU A 115 14.50 -18.29 0.22
C GLU A 115 13.56 -18.42 -0.98
N PHE A 116 13.66 -17.48 -1.91
CA PHE A 116 12.91 -17.53 -3.16
C PHE A 116 13.29 -18.82 -3.91
N PRO A 117 12.36 -19.75 -4.17
CA PRO A 117 12.72 -21.01 -4.78
C PRO A 117 13.17 -20.72 -6.22
N GLY A 118 14.43 -21.01 -6.52
CA GLY A 118 14.96 -20.96 -7.89
C GLY A 118 14.32 -21.98 -8.85
N ALA A 119 13.24 -22.66 -8.42
CA ALA A 119 12.49 -23.66 -9.15
C ALA A 119 10.97 -23.48 -8.92
N PRO A 120 10.11 -23.91 -9.86
CA PRO A 120 8.66 -23.92 -9.68
C PRO A 120 8.25 -24.70 -8.42
N VAL A 121 7.32 -24.14 -7.66
CA VAL A 121 6.76 -24.80 -6.46
C VAL A 121 5.88 -25.98 -6.91
N PRO A 122 6.10 -27.21 -6.39
CA PRO A 122 5.27 -28.37 -6.72
C PRO A 122 3.79 -28.15 -6.36
N PRO A 123 2.84 -28.71 -7.13
CA PRO A 123 1.40 -28.52 -6.90
C PRO A 123 0.93 -29.10 -5.56
N ASP A 124 1.58 -30.14 -5.04
CA ASP A 124 1.28 -30.74 -3.73
C ASP A 124 1.91 -29.99 -2.53
N SER A 125 2.62 -28.88 -2.80
CA SER A 125 3.25 -28.08 -1.75
C SER A 125 2.23 -27.22 -1.01
N HIS A 126 2.38 -27.10 0.31
CA HIS A 126 1.61 -26.17 1.13
C HIS A 126 1.80 -24.69 0.74
N LEU A 127 2.83 -24.38 -0.06
CA LEU A 127 3.09 -23.04 -0.59
C LEU A 127 2.44 -22.80 -1.97
N TYR A 128 1.83 -23.82 -2.57
CA TYR A 128 1.16 -23.71 -3.86
C TYR A 128 -0.24 -23.12 -3.70
N ILE A 129 -0.54 -22.06 -4.44
CA ILE A 129 -1.86 -21.41 -4.41
C ILE A 129 -2.65 -21.84 -5.64
N HIS A 130 -3.66 -22.69 -5.45
CA HIS A 130 -4.56 -23.12 -6.51
C HIS A 130 -5.34 -21.95 -7.12
N ARG A 131 -5.45 -21.91 -8.45
CA ARG A 131 -6.10 -20.83 -9.21
C ARG A 131 -7.27 -21.32 -10.09
N PRO A 132 -8.40 -21.79 -9.52
CA PRO A 132 -9.60 -22.09 -10.31
C PRO A 132 -10.30 -20.80 -10.80
N PRO A 133 -11.00 -20.81 -11.96
CA PRO A 133 -11.20 -21.98 -12.84
C PRO A 133 -10.06 -22.19 -13.85
N ILE A 134 -9.13 -21.25 -13.99
CA ILE A 134 -8.19 -21.21 -15.11
C ILE A 134 -7.16 -22.35 -15.08
N GLU A 135 -6.63 -22.70 -13.91
CA GLU A 135 -5.71 -23.84 -13.72
C GLU A 135 -6.39 -25.16 -14.12
N GLN A 136 -7.63 -25.35 -13.66
CA GLN A 136 -8.41 -26.55 -13.94
C GLN A 136 -8.75 -26.70 -15.43
N LEU A 137 -9.09 -25.60 -16.11
CA LEU A 137 -9.36 -25.60 -17.55
C LEU A 137 -8.11 -25.98 -18.36
N ALA A 138 -6.94 -25.44 -17.99
CA ALA A 138 -5.68 -25.77 -18.65
C ALA A 138 -5.31 -27.25 -18.47
N CYS A 139 -5.41 -27.78 -17.24
CA CYS A 139 -5.18 -29.19 -16.94
C CYS A 139 -6.12 -30.11 -17.73
N ASN A 140 -7.42 -29.78 -17.77
CA ASN A 140 -8.39 -30.57 -18.53
C ASN A 140 -8.11 -30.58 -20.04
N HIS A 141 -7.54 -29.51 -20.60
CA HIS A 141 -7.24 -29.44 -22.02
C HIS A 141 -6.00 -30.28 -22.38
N ILE A 142 -4.94 -30.23 -21.56
CA ILE A 142 -3.71 -31.03 -21.79
C ILE A 142 -3.91 -32.53 -21.54
N SER A 143 -4.92 -32.91 -20.75
CA SER A 143 -5.23 -34.31 -20.46
C SER A 143 -6.13 -34.99 -21.49
N GLN A 144 -6.65 -34.26 -22.49
CA GLN A 144 -7.39 -34.88 -23.58
C GLN A 144 -6.42 -35.56 -24.55
N PRO A 145 -6.51 -36.88 -24.78
CA PRO A 145 -5.77 -37.53 -25.84
C PRO A 145 -6.26 -37.00 -27.19
N GLY A 146 -5.32 -36.78 -28.11
CA GLY A 146 -5.60 -36.41 -29.51
C GLY A 146 -6.14 -37.57 -30.34
#